data_AF-A0ABD1VZ68-F1
#
_entry.id   AF-A0ABD1VZ68-F1
#
_cell.length_a   1.000
_cell.length_b   1.000
_cell.length_c   1.000
_cell.angle_alpha   90.00
_cell.angle_beta   90.00
_cell.angle_gamma   90.00
#
_symmetry.space_group_name_H-M   'P 1'
#
loop_
_entity.id
_entity.type
_entity.pdbx_description
1 polymer ?
#
loop_
_entity_poly.entity_id
_entity_poly.type
_entity_poly.pdbx_seq_one_letter_code
_entity_poly.pdbx_strand_id
1 'polypeptide(L)'
;MLELDATDHPTDLPEGFDSYLQGEFPQHGQKWEGCSHLYFPVYSRSHWYAVEVDISKLTMFIYDPNKSCSTDDQIIADLKPMTTILPMLLKKINIVIDALAIEWITTTSKQSNSGDFGVYAIKYIEFLSIGRKTELVNRFHMPKWRRKLVVELYTLDCTP
;
A
#
# COMPACT_ATOMS: atom_id res chain seq x y z
N MET A 1 16.58 10.16 11.32
CA MET A 1 16.95 8.74 11.34
C MET A 1 16.55 8.23 12.71
N LEU A 2 15.33 7.71 12.82
CA LEU A 2 14.85 7.08 14.05
C LEU A 2 15.14 5.59 13.88
N GLU A 3 16.18 5.11 14.57
CA GLU A 3 16.36 3.67 14.77
C GLU A 3 15.25 3.20 15.71
N LEU A 4 14.38 2.33 15.20
CA LEU A 4 13.37 1.66 15.99
C LEU A 4 14.06 0.54 16.77
N ASP A 5 13.90 0.57 18.08
CA ASP A 5 14.46 -0.34 19.07
C ASP A 5 14.18 -1.83 18.72
N ALA A 6 15.24 -2.61 18.56
CA ALA A 6 15.26 -3.97 18.03
C ALA A 6 15.01 -5.05 19.09
N THR A 7 14.24 -4.76 20.14
CA THR A 7 14.15 -5.61 21.33
C THR A 7 12.72 -6.07 21.70
N ASP A 8 11.84 -6.32 20.73
CA ASP A 8 10.70 -7.26 20.92
C ASP A 8 10.01 -7.61 19.59
N HIS A 9 10.77 -8.13 18.61
CA HIS A 9 10.16 -8.61 17.37
C HIS A 9 9.84 -10.10 17.51
N PRO A 10 8.57 -10.52 17.30
CA PRO A 10 8.23 -11.94 17.19
C PRO A 10 9.19 -12.60 16.21
N THR A 11 9.90 -13.63 16.64
CA THR A 11 10.85 -14.34 15.78
C THR A 11 10.14 -15.19 14.72
N ASP A 12 8.86 -15.48 14.96
CA ASP A 12 8.02 -16.31 14.10
C ASP A 12 6.85 -15.50 13.52
N LEU A 13 6.62 -15.66 12.21
CA LEU A 13 5.44 -15.12 11.55
C LEU A 13 4.19 -15.80 12.12
N PRO A 14 3.09 -15.05 12.36
CA PRO A 14 1.84 -15.69 12.74
C PRO A 14 1.39 -16.72 11.69
N GLU A 15 0.64 -17.73 12.14
CA GLU A 15 0.14 -18.79 11.28
C GLU A 15 -0.69 -18.22 10.11
N GLY A 16 -0.57 -18.82 8.92
CA GLY A 16 -1.32 -18.43 7.73
C GLY A 16 -0.71 -17.28 6.91
N PHE A 17 0.33 -16.60 7.40
CA PHE A 17 0.97 -15.51 6.65
C PHE A 17 1.69 -15.97 5.36
N ASP A 18 2.05 -17.24 5.26
CA ASP A 18 2.65 -17.82 4.04
C ASP A 18 1.68 -17.84 2.86
N SER A 19 0.37 -17.81 3.13
CA SER A 19 -0.67 -17.75 2.10
C SER A 19 -0.57 -16.47 1.27
N TYR A 20 -0.07 -15.36 1.85
CA TYR A 20 0.21 -14.13 1.09
C TYR A 20 1.34 -14.34 0.09
N LEU A 21 2.42 -15.01 0.49
CA LEU A 21 3.56 -15.31 -0.39
C LEU A 21 3.16 -16.19 -1.57
N GLN A 22 2.22 -17.11 -1.33
CA GLN A 22 1.68 -17.98 -2.37
C GLN A 22 0.58 -17.34 -3.22
N GLY A 23 0.18 -16.09 -2.92
CA GLY A 23 -0.89 -15.39 -3.64
C GLY A 23 -2.28 -15.95 -3.35
N GLU A 24 -2.46 -16.75 -2.31
CA GLU A 24 -3.75 -17.30 -1.90
C GLU A 24 -4.63 -16.23 -1.24
N PHE A 25 -4.01 -15.22 -0.63
CA PHE A 25 -4.67 -14.04 -0.10
C PHE A 25 -3.97 -12.75 -0.54
N PRO A 26 -4.71 -11.68 -0.87
CA PRO A 26 -6.18 -11.63 -1.05
C PRO A 26 -6.64 -12.48 -2.26
N GLN A 27 -7.96 -12.63 -2.44
CA GLN A 27 -8.51 -13.25 -3.65
C GLN A 27 -7.96 -12.55 -4.89
N HIS A 28 -7.47 -13.32 -5.87
CA HIS A 28 -6.71 -12.83 -7.04
C HIS A 28 -5.29 -12.29 -6.74
N GLY A 29 -4.74 -12.62 -5.58
CA GLY A 29 -3.33 -12.39 -5.25
C GLY A 29 -2.40 -13.13 -6.23
N GLN A 30 -1.17 -12.63 -6.33
CA GLN A 30 -0.10 -13.28 -7.08
C GLN A 30 0.96 -13.79 -6.12
N LYS A 31 1.65 -14.86 -6.52
CA LYS A 31 2.86 -15.31 -5.82
C LYS A 31 3.87 -14.17 -5.79
N TRP A 32 4.52 -13.98 -4.64
CA TRP A 32 5.48 -12.88 -4.47
C TRP A 32 6.82 -13.17 -5.14
N GLU A 33 7.12 -14.44 -5.42
CA GLU A 33 8.31 -14.82 -6.17
C GLU A 33 8.30 -14.16 -7.56
N GLY A 34 9.33 -13.35 -7.84
CA GLY A 34 9.43 -12.59 -9.09
C GLY A 34 8.75 -11.22 -9.08
N CYS A 35 8.00 -10.86 -8.04
CA CYS A 35 7.45 -9.51 -7.88
C CYS A 35 8.56 -8.51 -7.47
N SER A 36 8.55 -7.33 -8.06
CA SER A 36 9.45 -6.22 -7.68
C SER A 36 8.76 -5.17 -6.82
N HIS A 37 7.43 -5.11 -6.85
CA HIS A 37 6.63 -4.16 -6.07
C HIS A 37 5.48 -4.85 -5.35
N LEU A 38 5.14 -4.36 -4.17
CA LEU A 38 3.90 -4.67 -3.48
C LEU A 38 3.08 -3.38 -3.34
N TYR A 39 1.77 -3.49 -3.45
CA TYR A 39 0.87 -2.35 -3.32
C TYR A 39 -0.27 -2.67 -2.36
N PHE A 40 -0.58 -1.75 -1.46
CA PHE A 40 -1.75 -1.87 -0.61
C PHE A 40 -2.31 -0.49 -0.23
N PRO A 41 -3.65 -0.35 -0.19
CA PRO A 41 -4.27 0.83 0.39
C PRO A 41 -4.29 0.68 1.92
N VAL A 42 -4.12 1.79 2.63
CA VAL A 42 -4.25 1.84 4.08
C VAL A 42 -5.39 2.76 4.45
N TYR A 43 -6.28 2.27 5.31
CA TYR A 43 -7.31 3.07 5.95
C TYR A 43 -6.97 3.26 7.41
N SER A 44 -6.75 4.51 7.82
CA SER A 44 -6.56 4.85 9.23
C SER A 44 -7.14 6.23 9.50
N ARG A 45 -7.74 6.41 10.68
CA ARG A 45 -8.30 7.69 11.14
C ARG A 45 -9.21 8.39 10.11
N SER A 46 -10.10 7.62 9.46
CA SER A 46 -11.02 8.13 8.42
C SER A 46 -10.35 8.68 7.16
N HIS A 47 -9.12 8.23 6.88
CA HIS A 47 -8.32 8.66 5.75
C HIS A 47 -7.76 7.46 5.00
N TRP A 48 -7.68 7.58 3.68
CA TRP A 48 -7.09 6.55 2.81
C TRP A 48 -5.84 7.10 2.13
N TYR A 49 -4.77 6.31 2.15
CA TYR A 49 -3.55 6.54 1.38
C TYR A 49 -3.08 5.23 0.75
N ALA A 50 -2.22 5.34 -0.27
CA ALA A 50 -1.62 4.17 -0.91
C ALA A 50 -0.16 4.01 -0.47
N VAL A 51 0.26 2.75 -0.36
CA VAL A 51 1.65 2.37 -0.10
C VAL A 51 2.14 1.50 -1.26
N GLU A 52 3.33 1.83 -1.74
CA GLU A 52 4.13 0.99 -2.62
C GLU A 52 5.36 0.52 -1.84
N VAL A 53 5.62 -0.77 -1.83
CA VAL A 53 6.90 -1.33 -1.38
C VAL A 53 7.71 -1.66 -2.62
N ASP A 54 8.80 -0.93 -2.86
CA ASP A 54 9.78 -1.30 -3.86
C ASP A 54 10.80 -2.25 -3.22
N ILE A 55 10.72 -3.53 -3.59
CA ILE A 55 11.54 -4.60 -3.00
C ILE A 55 13.01 -4.42 -3.39
N SER A 56 13.31 -3.84 -4.56
CA SER A 56 14.68 -3.60 -4.97
C SER A 56 15.34 -2.45 -4.19
N LYS A 57 14.55 -1.44 -3.81
CA LYS A 57 15.01 -0.27 -3.04
C LYS A 57 14.83 -0.41 -1.53
N LEU A 58 14.18 -1.48 -1.06
CA LEU A 58 13.87 -1.68 0.35
C LEU A 58 13.13 -0.49 0.97
N THR A 59 12.20 0.10 0.21
CA THR A 59 11.56 1.37 0.56
C THR A 59 10.04 1.29 0.40
N MET A 60 9.32 1.79 1.40
CA MET A 60 7.89 2.09 1.33
C MET A 60 7.68 3.52 0.88
N PHE A 61 7.04 3.71 -0.27
CA PHE A 61 6.62 5.02 -0.76
C PHE A 61 5.16 5.29 -0.37
N ILE A 62 4.94 6.42 0.29
CA ILE A 62 3.63 6.84 0.81
C ILE A 62 3.00 7.86 -0.14
N TYR A 63 1.86 7.50 -0.71
CA TYR A 63 1.06 8.34 -1.60
C TYR A 63 -0.19 8.82 -0.86
N ASP A 64 -0.02 9.92 -0.15
CA ASP A 64 -1.08 10.57 0.62
C ASP A 64 -1.78 11.66 -0.23
N PRO A 65 -3.10 11.53 -0.52
CA PRO A 65 -3.85 12.57 -1.22
C PRO A 65 -4.17 13.80 -0.34
N ASN A 66 -4.03 13.72 0.99
CA ASN A 66 -4.21 14.84 1.90
C ASN A 66 -3.37 14.77 3.20
N LYS A 67 -2.22 15.43 3.18
CA LYS A 67 -1.31 15.55 4.34
C LYS A 67 -1.87 16.27 5.56
N SER A 68 -3.06 16.87 5.48
CA SER A 68 -3.71 17.46 6.66
C SER A 68 -4.47 16.44 7.51
N CYS A 69 -4.67 15.21 7.02
CA CYS A 69 -5.49 14.20 7.68
C CYS A 69 -4.73 13.36 8.71
N SER A 70 -3.42 13.24 8.59
CA SER A 70 -2.55 12.54 9.55
C SER A 70 -1.16 13.15 9.55
N THR A 71 -0.51 13.16 10.71
CA THR A 71 0.91 13.53 10.81
C THR A 71 1.80 12.37 10.35
N ASP A 72 3.06 12.68 10.04
CA ASP A 72 4.04 11.66 9.64
C ASP A 72 4.21 10.59 10.73
N ASP A 73 4.31 10.99 12.00
CA ASP A 73 4.40 10.05 13.14
C ASP A 73 3.21 9.11 13.25
N GLN A 74 2.00 9.61 12.93
CA GLN A 74 0.78 8.80 12.96
C GLN A 74 0.75 7.79 11.83
N ILE A 75 1.22 8.16 10.63
CA ILE A 75 1.36 7.23 9.50
C ILE A 75 2.44 6.18 9.81
N ILE A 76 3.59 6.58 10.38
CA ILE A 76 4.64 5.65 10.80
C ILE A 76 4.07 4.65 11.82
N ALA A 77 3.29 5.12 12.79
CA ALA A 77 2.65 4.24 13.77
C ALA A 77 1.67 3.24 13.13
N ASP A 78 0.88 3.67 12.14
CA ASP A 78 -0.01 2.77 11.39
C ASP A 78 0.76 1.70 10.61
N LEU A 79 1.93 2.06 10.07
CA LEU A 79 2.74 1.18 9.23
C LEU A 79 3.65 0.27 10.04
N LYS A 80 3.76 0.45 11.36
CA LYS A 80 4.60 -0.37 12.23
C LYS A 80 4.37 -1.89 12.03
N PRO A 81 3.13 -2.40 11.98
CA PRO A 81 2.90 -3.82 11.70
C PRO A 81 3.49 -4.27 10.36
N MET A 82 3.35 -3.45 9.32
CA MET A 82 3.88 -3.75 7.98
C MET A 82 5.40 -3.72 7.95
N THR A 83 6.02 -2.73 8.61
CA THR A 83 7.49 -2.64 8.70
C THR A 83 8.10 -3.79 9.50
N THR A 84 7.34 -4.46 10.36
CA THR A 84 7.78 -5.66 11.09
C THR A 84 7.56 -6.93 10.28
N ILE A 85 6.37 -7.10 9.68
CA ILE A 85 5.98 -8.36 9.01
C ILE A 85 6.64 -8.51 7.63
N LEU A 86 6.75 -7.43 6.84
CA LEU A 86 7.29 -7.51 5.48
C LEU A 86 8.74 -8.03 5.42
N PRO A 87 9.68 -7.58 6.27
CA PRO A 87 11.01 -8.19 6.33
C PRO A 87 10.99 -9.69 6.60
N MET A 88 10.13 -10.15 7.50
CA MET A 88 10.00 -11.58 7.83
C MET A 88 9.46 -12.39 6.65
N LEU A 89 8.46 -11.85 5.93
CA LEU A 89 7.90 -12.46 4.74
C LEU A 89 8.90 -12.51 3.58
N LEU A 90 9.62 -11.41 3.33
CA LEU A 90 10.63 -11.32 2.29
C LEU A 90 11.79 -12.29 2.54
N LYS A 91 12.18 -12.49 3.81
CA LYS A 91 13.19 -13.49 4.19
C LYS A 91 12.80 -14.92 3.78
N LYS A 92 11.51 -15.27 3.81
CA LYS A 92 11.04 -16.60 3.38
C LYS A 92 11.20 -16.85 1.87
N ILE A 93 11.32 -15.80 1.07
CA ILE A 93 11.65 -15.88 -0.36
C ILE A 93 13.11 -15.47 -0.65
N ASN A 94 13.99 -15.63 0.34
CA ASN A 94 15.44 -15.37 0.28
C ASN A 94 15.84 -13.90 0.06
N ILE A 95 14.97 -12.94 0.42
CA ILE A 95 15.28 -11.51 0.39
C ILE A 95 15.51 -11.05 1.84
N VAL A 96 16.78 -10.89 2.22
CA VAL A 96 17.18 -10.52 3.59
C VAL A 96 17.31 -9.01 3.69
N ILE A 97 16.56 -8.41 4.61
CA ILE A 97 16.49 -6.97 4.82
C ILE A 97 16.44 -6.69 6.32
N ASP A 98 17.21 -5.70 6.77
CA ASP A 98 17.24 -5.34 8.20
C ASP A 98 16.08 -4.40 8.57
N ALA A 99 15.76 -3.45 7.68
CA ALA A 99 14.68 -2.50 7.84
C ALA A 99 14.17 -1.99 6.48
N LEU A 100 12.91 -1.55 6.45
CA LEU A 100 12.33 -0.83 5.32
C LEU A 100 12.41 0.68 5.57
N ALA A 101 12.95 1.43 4.61
CA ALA A 101 12.87 2.88 4.62
C ALA A 101 11.42 3.33 4.32
N ILE A 102 11.06 4.53 4.77
CA ILE A 102 9.76 5.16 4.47
C ILE A 102 10.03 6.52 3.80
N GLU A 103 9.43 6.73 2.63
CA GLU A 103 9.54 7.97 1.86
C GLU A 103 8.17 8.52 1.47
N TRP A 104 7.97 9.83 1.65
CA TRP A 104 6.73 10.50 1.30
C TRP A 104 6.79 11.07 -0.11
N ILE A 105 5.86 10.68 -0.96
CA ILE A 105 5.72 11.26 -2.28
C ILE A 105 5.02 12.61 -2.15
N THR A 106 5.67 13.66 -2.65
CA THR A 106 5.20 15.06 -2.53
C THR A 106 4.49 15.56 -3.78
N THR A 107 4.58 14.82 -4.89
CA THR A 107 3.98 15.17 -6.18
C THR A 107 2.53 14.75 -6.33
N THR A 108 1.93 14.13 -5.29
CA THR A 108 0.52 13.75 -5.29
C THR A 108 -0.39 14.97 -5.36
N SER A 109 -1.50 14.86 -6.09
CA SER A 109 -2.48 15.95 -6.13
C SER A 109 -3.18 16.06 -4.77
N LYS A 110 -3.29 17.27 -4.23
CA LYS A 110 -4.02 17.53 -2.98
C LYS A 110 -5.53 17.38 -3.21
N GLN A 111 -6.20 16.66 -2.32
CA GLN A 111 -7.65 16.48 -2.28
C GLN A 111 -8.20 16.89 -0.91
N SER A 112 -9.35 17.55 -0.88
CA SER A 112 -10.05 17.93 0.35
C SER A 112 -11.39 17.21 0.53
N ASN A 113 -11.93 16.58 -0.52
CA ASN A 113 -13.15 15.79 -0.44
C ASN A 113 -12.86 14.40 0.15
N SER A 114 -13.31 14.16 1.39
CA SER A 114 -13.08 12.90 2.10
C SER A 114 -13.65 11.68 1.37
N GLY A 115 -14.73 11.85 0.62
CA GLY A 115 -15.33 10.78 -0.19
C GLY A 115 -14.49 10.34 -1.39
N ASP A 116 -13.36 11.01 -1.69
CA ASP A 116 -12.46 10.64 -2.78
C ASP A 116 -11.20 9.91 -2.32
N PHE A 117 -10.84 9.92 -1.02
CA PHE A 117 -9.54 9.39 -0.58
C PHE A 117 -9.32 7.93 -0.98
N GLY A 118 -10.34 7.08 -0.84
CA GLY A 118 -10.26 5.68 -1.26
C GLY A 118 -10.08 5.52 -2.78
N VAL A 119 -10.74 6.36 -3.58
CA VAL A 119 -10.59 6.35 -5.05
C VAL A 119 -9.18 6.80 -5.43
N TYR A 120 -8.63 7.79 -4.74
CA TYR A 120 -7.25 8.20 -4.91
C TYR A 120 -6.26 7.07 -4.61
N ALA A 121 -6.41 6.40 -3.47
CA ALA A 121 -5.53 5.28 -3.10
C ALA A 121 -5.55 4.17 -4.17
N ILE A 122 -6.74 3.75 -4.61
CA ILE A 122 -6.89 2.75 -5.68
C ILE A 122 -6.24 3.23 -6.98
N LYS A 123 -6.45 4.49 -7.37
CA LYS A 123 -5.91 5.03 -8.63
C LYS A 123 -4.41 5.27 -8.60
N TYR A 124 -3.83 5.59 -7.45
CA TYR A 124 -2.37 5.61 -7.31
C TYR A 124 -1.79 4.22 -7.56
N ILE A 125 -2.34 3.17 -6.93
CA ILE A 125 -1.91 1.78 -7.14
C ILE A 125 -2.08 1.36 -8.60
N GLU A 126 -3.24 1.61 -9.21
CA GLU A 126 -3.49 1.29 -10.62
C GLU A 126 -2.46 1.97 -11.54
N PHE A 127 -2.16 3.25 -11.33
CA PHE A 127 -1.18 3.98 -12.14
C PHE A 127 0.25 3.46 -11.94
N LEU A 128 0.65 3.20 -10.70
CA LEU A 128 1.98 2.67 -10.38
C LEU A 128 2.20 1.29 -10.99
N SER A 129 1.21 0.40 -10.88
CA SER A 129 1.30 -0.97 -11.42
C SER A 129 1.49 -1.05 -12.93
N ILE A 130 1.16 0.02 -13.67
CA ILE A 130 1.35 0.11 -15.13
C ILE A 130 2.40 1.16 -15.52
N GLY A 131 3.23 1.61 -14.57
CA GLY A 131 4.34 2.54 -14.82
C GLY A 131 3.92 3.96 -15.19
N ARG A 132 2.72 4.41 -14.78
CA ARG A 132 2.22 5.77 -15.02
C ARG A 132 2.46 6.69 -13.84
N LYS A 133 2.66 7.98 -14.15
CA LYS A 133 2.85 9.04 -13.16
C LYS A 133 1.59 9.29 -12.34
N THR A 134 1.71 9.26 -11.02
CA THR A 134 0.62 9.52 -10.06
C THR A 134 0.13 10.97 -10.07
N GLU A 135 0.93 11.92 -10.58
CA GLU A 135 0.54 13.32 -10.83
C GLU A 135 -0.70 13.47 -11.73
N LEU A 136 -0.96 12.47 -12.58
CA LEU A 136 -2.13 12.44 -13.46
C LEU A 136 -3.42 12.05 -12.72
N VAL A 137 -3.30 11.52 -11.50
CA VAL A 137 -4.44 11.24 -10.61
C VAL A 137 -4.87 12.55 -9.96
N ASN A 138 -6.01 13.08 -10.39
CA ASN A 138 -6.51 14.37 -9.92
C ASN A 138 -8.04 14.42 -9.83
N ARG A 139 -8.54 15.45 -9.14
CA ARG A 139 -9.95 15.59 -8.78
C ARG A 139 -10.93 15.64 -9.96
N PHE A 140 -10.48 16.11 -11.13
CA PHE A 140 -11.35 16.27 -12.29
C PHE A 140 -11.84 14.93 -12.85
N HIS A 141 -11.07 13.86 -12.62
CA HIS A 141 -11.44 12.52 -13.08
C HIS A 141 -12.26 11.72 -12.06
N MET A 142 -12.36 12.18 -10.80
CA MET A 142 -13.00 11.43 -9.71
C MET A 142 -14.45 11.00 -10.02
N PRO A 143 -15.33 11.87 -10.54
CA PRO A 143 -16.70 11.45 -10.86
C PRO A 143 -16.75 10.32 -11.90
N LYS A 144 -15.85 10.35 -12.89
CA LYS A 144 -15.74 9.31 -13.92
C LYS A 144 -15.15 8.02 -13.34
N TRP A 145 -14.11 8.13 -12.49
CA TRP A 145 -13.46 6.97 -11.89
C TRP A 145 -14.32 6.25 -10.86
N ARG A 146 -15.09 6.98 -10.03
CA ARG A 146 -16.09 6.37 -9.16
C ARG A 146 -17.09 5.53 -9.96
N ARG A 147 -17.65 6.09 -11.05
CA ARG A 147 -18.56 5.34 -11.93
C ARG A 147 -17.89 4.12 -12.58
N LYS A 148 -16.65 4.27 -13.06
CA LYS A 148 -15.88 3.16 -13.63
C LYS A 148 -15.71 2.02 -12.63
N LEU A 149 -15.23 2.32 -11.41
CA LEU A 149 -15.02 1.32 -10.36
C LEU A 149 -16.33 0.62 -9.97
N VAL A 150 -17.42 1.37 -9.85
CA VAL A 150 -18.75 0.79 -9.60
C VAL A 150 -19.14 -0.18 -10.71
N VAL A 151 -19.04 0.23 -11.98
CA VAL A 151 -19.36 -0.65 -13.12
C VAL A 151 -18.47 -1.90 -13.09
N GLU A 152 -17.17 -1.74 -12.91
CA GLU A 152 -16.22 -2.87 -12.82
C GLU A 152 -16.65 -3.86 -11.73
N LEU A 153 -16.96 -3.37 -10.51
CA LEU A 153 -17.44 -4.21 -9.41
C LEU A 153 -18.75 -4.95 -9.72
N TYR A 154 -19.71 -4.30 -10.40
CA TYR A 154 -20.98 -4.93 -10.76
C TYR A 154 -20.89 -5.87 -11.97
N THR A 155 -19.87 -5.70 -12.83
CA THR A 155 -19.66 -6.54 -14.03
C THR A 155 -18.71 -7.71 -13.79
N LEU A 156 -17.88 -7.64 -12.74
CA LEU A 156 -17.14 -8.77 -12.22
C LEU A 156 -18.14 -9.62 -11.41
N ASP A 157 -18.85 -10.53 -12.07
CA ASP A 157 -19.77 -11.49 -11.43
C ASP A 157 -19.07 -12.22 -10.26
N CYS A 158 -19.12 -11.65 -9.07
CA CYS A 158 -18.94 -12.36 -7.82
C CYS A 158 -20.26 -13.08 -7.56
N THR A 159 -20.41 -14.29 -8.12
CA THR A 159 -21.42 -15.22 -7.59
C THR A 159 -21.19 -15.34 -6.08
N PRO A 160 -22.22 -15.07 -5.23
CA PRO A 160 -22.08 -15.13 -3.78
C PRO A 160 -21.71 -16.52 -3.28
#